data_AF-Q7MBI9-F1
#
_entry.id   AF-Q7MBI9-F1
#
_cell.length_a   1.000
_cell.length_b   1.000
_cell.length_c   1.000
_cell.angle_alpha   90.00
_cell.angle_beta   90.00
_cell.angle_gamma   90.00
#
_symmetry.space_group_name_H-M   'P 1'
#
loop_
_entity.id
_entity.type
_entity.pdbx_description
1 polymer ?
#
loop_
_entity_poly.entity_id
_entity_poly.type
_entity_poly.pdbx_seq_one_letter_code
_entity_poly.pdbx_strand_id
1 'polypeptide(L)' 'MGMFKSDQEKRIESLARQYSQKDKRLSWESCLKKAKQAQRHFNSN' A
#
# COMPACT_ATOMS: atom_id res chain seq x y z
N MET A 1 -18.77 14.16 8.43
CA MET A 1 -18.60 12.70 8.39
C MET A 1 -17.13 12.41 8.10
N GLY A 2 -16.34 12.01 9.10
CA GLY A 2 -14.93 11.64 8.87
C GLY A 2 -14.86 10.23 8.33
N MET A 3 -14.33 10.04 7.12
CA MET A 3 -14.01 8.70 6.60
C MET A 3 -12.90 8.10 7.45
N PHE A 4 -13.25 7.21 8.38
CA PHE A 4 -12.28 6.41 9.11
C PHE A 4 -11.67 5.41 8.13
N LYS A 5 -10.38 5.60 7.80
CA LYS A 5 -9.61 4.64 7.00
C LYS A 5 -9.57 3.30 7.73
N SER A 6 -9.90 2.22 7.02
CA SER A 6 -9.83 0.86 7.57
C SER A 6 -8.37 0.49 7.91
N ASP A 7 -8.12 -0.38 8.90
CA ASP A 7 -6.75 -0.84 9.23
C ASP A 7 -6.03 -1.45 8.01
N GLN A 8 -6.82 -2.03 7.12
CA GLN A 8 -6.37 -2.54 5.83
C GLN A 8 -5.78 -1.43 4.94
N GLU A 9 -6.45 -0.28 4.85
CA GLU A 9 -5.99 0.87 4.08
C GLU A 9 -4.74 1.52 4.69
N LYS A 10 -4.67 1.61 6.02
CA LYS A 10 -3.48 2.11 6.73
C LYS A 10 -2.25 1.24 6.44
N ARG A 11 -2.42 -0.09 6.42
CA ARG A 11 -1.35 -1.04 6.07
C ARG A 11 -0.89 -0.87 4.62
N ILE A 12 -1.82 -0.76 3.66
CA ILE A 12 -1.50 -0.52 2.25
C ILE A 12 -0.74 0.79 2.07
N GLU A 13 -1.20 1.87 2.71
CA GLU A 13 -0.52 3.17 2.66
C GLU A 13 0.91 3.10 3.22
N SER A 14 1.11 2.40 4.34
CA SER A 14 2.44 2.22 4.93
C SER A 14 3.38 1.46 3.98
N LEU A 15 2.92 0.36 3.39
CA LEU A 15 3.68 -0.40 2.40
C LEU A 15 3.99 0.43 1.13
N ALA A 16 3.01 1.18 0.64
CA ALA A 16 3.20 2.05 -0.52
C ALA A 16 4.24 3.15 -0.24
N ARG A 17 4.25 3.74 0.96
CA ARG A 17 5.29 4.70 1.39
C ARG A 17 6.67 4.06 1.39
N GLN A 18 6.80 2.84 1.90
CA GLN A 18 8.08 2.13 1.88
C GLN A 18 8.57 1.89 0.45
N TYR A 19 7.68 1.49 -0.48
CA TYR A 19 8.05 1.33 -1.88
C TYR A 19 8.45 2.65 -2.54
N SER A 20 7.74 3.73 -2.25
CA SER A 20 8.06 5.07 -2.78
C SER A 20 9.39 5.59 -2.24
N GLN A 21 9.73 5.30 -0.99
CA GLN A 21 11.04 5.64 -0.42
C GLN A 21 12.18 4.83 -1.02
N LYS A 22 11.95 3.52 -1.28
CA LYS A 22 12.94 2.62 -1.88
C LYS A 22 13.17 2.90 -3.36
N ASP A 23 12.10 3.23 -4.09
CA ASP A 23 12.13 3.48 -5.52
C ASP A 23 11.37 4.77 -5.84
N LYS A 24 12.12 5.88 -5.82
CA LYS A 24 11.59 7.23 -6.12
C LYS A 24 11.15 7.41 -7.57
N ARG A 25 11.43 6.44 -8.46
CA ARG A 25 11.02 6.46 -9.86
C ARG A 25 9.59 5.95 -10.03
N LEU A 26 9.06 5.22 -9.05
CA LEU A 26 7.70 4.72 -9.07
C LEU A 26 6.71 5.81 -8.69
N SER A 27 5.65 5.95 -9.48
CA SER A 27 4.52 6.79 -9.11
C SER A 27 3.83 6.24 -7.86
N TRP A 28 3.21 7.13 -7.09
CA TRP A 28 2.45 6.74 -5.89
C TRP A 28 1.38 5.67 -6.19
N GLU A 29 0.73 5.77 -7.35
CA GLU A 29 -0.24 4.79 -7.83
C GLU A 29 0.39 3.41 -8.07
N SER A 30 1.60 3.37 -8.65
CA SER A 30 2.36 2.13 -8.83
C SER A 30 2.77 1.52 -7.49
N CYS A 31 3.16 2.34 -6.52
CA CYS A 31 3.47 1.91 -5.16
C CYS A 31 2.24 1.33 -4.45
N LEU A 32 1.07 1.95 -4.59
CA LEU A 32 -0.20 1.45 -4.06
C LEU A 32 -0.59 0.12 -4.70
N LYS A 33 -0.42 -0.03 -6.02
CA LYS A 33 -0.69 -1.30 -6.73
C LYS A 33 0.20 -2.42 -6.21
N LYS A 34 1.50 -2.16 -6.03
CA LYS A 34 2.45 -3.11 -5.43
C LYS A 34 2.08 -3.45 -3.98
N ALA A 35 1.72 -2.47 -3.16
CA ALA A 35 1.29 -2.68 -1.78
C ALA A 35 0.04 -3.56 -1.68
N LYS A 36 -0.98 -3.30 -2.50
CA LYS A 36 -2.20 -4.13 -2.60
C LYS A 36 -1.88 -5.56 -3.06
N GLN A 37 -0.96 -5.71 -4.02
CA GLN A 37 -0.53 -7.02 -4.49
C GLN A 37 0.19 -7.82 -3.39
N ALA A 38 1.14 -7.19 -2.69
CA ALA A 38 1.86 -7.82 -1.57
C ALA A 38 0.89 -8.26 -0.47
N GLN A 39 -0.12 -7.45 -0.16
CA GLN A 39 -1.14 -7.82 0.83
C GLN A 39 -1.98 -9.03 0.39
N ARG A 40 -2.39 -9.09 -0.88
CA ARG A 40 -3.14 -10.25 -1.39
C ARG A 40 -2.36 -11.54 -1.25
N HIS A 41 -1.06 -11.52 -1.57
CA HIS A 41 -0.20 -12.69 -1.38
C HIS A 41 -0.09 -13.13 0.09
N PHE A 42 -0.14 -12.20 1.05
CA PHE A 42 -0.15 -12.52 2.48
C PHE A 42 -1.47 -13.11 2.99
N ASN A 43 -2.61 -12.74 2.39
CA ASN A 43 -3.93 -13.21 2.80
C ASN A 43 -4.37 -14.51 2.10
N SER A 44 -3.63 -14.95 1.06
CA SER A 44 -3.91 -16.19 0.32
C SER A 44 -3.16 -17.42 0.88
N ASN A 45 -2.65 -17.33 2.10
CA ASN A 45 -2.06 -18.45 2.87
C ASN A 45 -2.86 -18.62 4.17
#